data_AF-A0A0B7NU34-F1
#
_entry.id   AF-A0A0B7NU34-F1
#
_cell.length_a   1.000
_cell.length_b   1.000
_cell.length_c   1.000
_cell.angle_alpha   90.00
_cell.angle_beta   90.00
_cell.angle_gamma   90.00
#
_symmetry.space_group_name_H-M   'P 1'
#
loop_
_entity.id
_entity.type
_entity.pdbx_description
1 polymer ?
#
loop_
_entity_poly.entity_id
_entity_poly.type
_entity_poly.pdbx_seq_one_letter_code
_entity_poly.pdbx_strand_id
1 'polypeptide(L)'
;MKSKLIEYFEINKFYRKASDEETKLVNDVAYSKANGTAMEAKNLAIGQLTYVELEVYATALFNLTTNYDSSFDLGTVDESLFIDLALNPFIKAVLPISHKLQRSGHFTPLEGDSDLRPDMKFYSAIDGVRFDCLLLEVKCPRSTCKDDLYKLSVEMQLILNRFIEHGANSPAVYGVLVYGFSCSIYKMNLVAPKVYTMVKIRTCFLPRCSEDFHVVINTLSSFLQLRDLVCEQIQLIAENKHKISNILGWVCNPTMDIKQ
;
A
#
# COMPACT_ATOMS: atom_id res chain seq x y z
N MET A 1 8.88 4.05 32.87
CA MET A 1 8.18 4.37 31.60
C MET A 1 7.98 5.87 31.35
N LYS A 2 7.43 6.66 32.28
CA LYS A 2 7.19 8.11 32.09
C LYS A 2 8.44 8.94 31.69
N SER A 3 9.60 8.64 32.25
CA SER A 3 10.85 9.38 31.93
C SER A 3 11.34 9.16 30.49
N LYS A 4 11.19 7.94 29.93
CA LYS A 4 11.56 7.66 28.54
C LYS A 4 10.59 8.26 27.51
N LEU A 5 9.32 8.42 27.88
CA LEU A 5 8.31 9.09 27.05
C LEU A 5 8.55 10.59 26.94
N ILE A 6 8.95 11.25 28.03
CA ILE A 6 9.26 12.69 28.02
C ILE A 6 10.49 12.98 27.14
N GLU A 7 11.52 12.13 27.22
CA GLU A 7 12.70 12.24 26.36
C GLU A 7 12.35 12.05 24.87
N TYR A 8 11.46 11.09 24.55
CA TYR A 8 10.93 10.89 23.20
C TYR A 8 10.11 12.09 22.66
N PHE A 9 9.32 12.76 23.52
CA PHE A 9 8.53 13.92 23.11
C PHE A 9 9.39 15.17 22.88
N GLU A 10 10.43 15.41 23.69
CA GLU A 10 11.36 16.54 23.49
C GLU A 10 12.21 16.35 22.23
N ILE A 11 12.65 15.12 21.96
CA ILE A 11 13.28 14.71 20.71
C ILE A 11 12.35 15.05 19.53
N ASN A 12 11.11 14.56 19.52
CA ASN A 12 10.15 14.83 18.43
C ASN A 12 9.83 16.31 18.22
N LYS A 13 9.84 17.13 19.28
CA LYS A 13 9.59 18.58 19.17
C LYS A 13 10.75 19.31 18.49
N PHE A 14 11.98 18.89 18.75
CA PHE A 14 13.17 19.41 18.06
C PHE A 14 13.14 19.05 16.57
N TYR A 15 12.72 17.83 16.23
CA TYR A 15 12.78 17.35 14.86
C TYR A 15 11.63 17.79 13.94
N ARG A 16 10.42 18.06 14.45
CA ARG A 16 9.33 18.66 13.64
C ARG A 16 9.74 19.98 13.00
N LYS A 17 10.59 20.75 13.67
CA LYS A 17 11.10 22.02 13.15
C LYS A 17 12.08 21.85 11.97
N ALA A 18 12.72 20.69 11.83
CA ALA A 18 13.61 20.36 10.71
C ALA A 18 12.84 19.78 9.51
N SER A 19 11.76 19.02 9.75
CA SER A 19 10.91 18.44 8.69
C SER A 19 10.24 19.50 7.80
N ASP A 20 9.88 20.67 8.35
CA ASP A 20 9.25 21.76 7.59
C ASP A 20 10.21 22.40 6.58
N GLU A 21 11.53 22.31 6.80
CA GLU A 21 12.55 22.82 5.89
C GLU A 21 12.90 21.81 4.78
N GLU A 22 12.83 20.50 5.08
CA GLU A 22 13.20 19.40 4.17
C GLU A 22 12.08 19.07 3.15
N THR A 23 10.81 19.27 3.51
CA THR A 23 9.65 19.08 2.61
C THR A 23 9.70 19.99 1.37
N LYS A 24 10.47 21.09 1.46
CA LYS A 24 10.70 22.02 0.35
C LYS A 24 11.72 21.51 -0.67
N LEU A 25 12.65 20.64 -0.27
CA LEU A 25 13.75 20.13 -1.11
C LEU A 25 13.41 18.81 -1.83
N VAL A 26 12.60 17.94 -1.23
CA VAL A 26 12.28 16.61 -1.78
C VAL A 26 11.40 16.69 -3.04
N ASN A 27 10.62 17.76 -3.20
CA ASN A 27 9.78 17.94 -4.39
C ASN A 27 10.57 18.21 -5.68
N ASP A 28 11.83 18.65 -5.59
CA ASP A 28 12.65 19.01 -6.77
C ASP A 28 13.46 17.83 -7.35
N VAL A 29 13.62 16.71 -6.60
CA VAL A 29 14.51 15.60 -6.99
C VAL A 29 13.77 14.42 -7.66
N ALA A 30 12.44 14.35 -7.57
CA ALA A 30 11.66 13.19 -8.00
C ALA A 30 11.48 13.01 -9.53
N TYR A 31 12.06 13.87 -10.38
CA TYR A 31 11.75 13.89 -11.82
C TYR A 31 12.68 13.11 -12.76
N SER A 32 13.59 12.27 -12.26
CA SER A 32 14.55 11.58 -13.12
C SER A 32 14.77 10.12 -12.69
N LYS A 33 13.89 9.21 -13.12
CA LYS A 33 14.19 7.81 -13.53
C LYS A 33 12.90 7.01 -13.70
N ALA A 34 12.47 6.81 -14.94
CA ALA A 34 11.51 5.76 -15.31
C ALA A 34 12.13 4.93 -16.44
N ASN A 35 12.75 3.81 -16.09
CA ASN A 35 13.04 2.70 -17.01
C ASN A 35 13.05 1.41 -16.19
N GLY A 36 12.30 0.41 -16.66
CA GLY A 36 11.91 -0.79 -15.93
C GLY A 36 13.07 -1.69 -15.49
N THR A 37 13.69 -1.36 -14.37
CA THR A 37 14.57 -2.27 -13.63
C THR A 37 13.76 -3.18 -12.72
N ALA A 38 14.17 -4.46 -12.69
CA ALA A 38 13.75 -5.40 -11.67
C ALA A 38 13.87 -4.75 -10.29
N MET A 39 12.87 -5.00 -9.44
CA MET A 39 12.75 -4.37 -8.13
C MET A 39 13.88 -4.86 -7.22
N GLU A 40 15.05 -4.22 -7.24
CA GLU A 40 16.08 -4.47 -6.25
C GLU A 40 15.53 -4.03 -4.90
N ALA A 41 15.43 -4.98 -3.97
CA ALA A 41 15.11 -4.66 -2.59
C ALA A 41 16.19 -3.71 -2.08
N LYS A 42 15.85 -2.44 -1.88
CA LYS A 42 16.66 -1.55 -1.05
C LYS A 42 16.69 -2.15 0.35
N ASN A 43 17.76 -2.87 0.66
CA ASN A 43 18.05 -3.32 2.01
C ASN A 43 18.37 -2.06 2.82
N LEU A 44 17.36 -1.47 3.45
CA LEU A 44 17.52 -0.32 4.32
C LEU A 44 18.34 -0.75 5.55
N ALA A 45 19.62 -0.38 5.57
CA ALA A 45 20.38 -0.37 6.80
C ALA A 45 19.92 0.83 7.65
N ILE A 46 19.84 0.68 8.98
CA ILE A 46 19.38 1.74 9.89
C ILE A 46 20.16 3.05 9.69
N GLY A 47 21.46 2.96 9.37
CA GLY A 47 22.31 4.13 9.09
C GLY A 47 22.05 4.82 7.74
N GLN A 48 21.11 4.34 6.94
CA GLN A 48 20.74 4.90 5.62
C GLN A 48 19.31 5.43 5.58
N LEU A 49 18.58 5.36 6.70
CA LEU A 49 17.22 5.88 6.79
C LEU A 49 17.24 7.41 6.76
N THR A 50 16.37 7.98 5.94
CA THR A 50 16.04 9.41 6.01
C THR A 50 15.36 9.73 7.34
N TYR A 51 15.34 11.02 7.70
CA TYR A 51 14.66 11.47 8.93
C TYR A 51 13.17 11.06 8.95
N VAL A 52 12.48 11.22 7.83
CA VAL A 52 11.07 10.82 7.68
C VAL A 52 10.89 9.32 7.89
N GLU A 53 11.77 8.49 7.33
CA GLU A 53 11.71 7.03 7.52
C GLU A 53 11.96 6.62 8.98
N LEU A 54 12.84 7.33 9.70
CA LEU A 54 13.07 7.12 11.13
C LEU A 54 11.82 7.45 11.96
N GLU A 55 11.10 8.54 11.63
CA GLU A 55 9.86 8.91 12.32
C GLU A 55 8.74 7.87 12.08
N VAL A 56 8.61 7.41 10.83
CA VAL A 56 7.69 6.31 10.47
C VAL A 56 8.04 5.04 11.27
N TYR A 57 9.31 4.68 11.34
CA TYR A 57 9.79 3.53 12.09
C TYR A 57 9.49 3.65 13.59
N ALA A 58 9.86 4.78 14.20
CA ALA A 58 9.64 5.02 15.62
C ALA A 58 8.14 4.97 15.98
N THR A 59 7.29 5.56 15.14
CA THR A 59 5.83 5.54 15.31
C THR A 59 5.28 4.11 15.26
N ALA A 60 5.68 3.32 14.27
CA ALA A 60 5.24 1.93 14.15
C ALA A 60 5.71 1.09 15.34
N LEU A 61 6.98 1.22 15.74
CA LEU A 61 7.56 0.47 16.85
C LEU A 61 6.93 0.83 18.19
N PHE A 62 6.63 2.11 18.42
CA PHE A 62 5.93 2.57 19.63
C PHE A 62 4.54 1.95 19.73
N ASN A 63 3.78 1.97 18.64
CA ASN A 63 2.44 1.36 18.58
C ASN A 63 2.51 -0.16 18.79
N LEU A 64 3.45 -0.85 18.14
CA LEU A 64 3.65 -2.28 18.31
C LEU A 64 4.03 -2.64 19.75
N THR A 65 4.97 -1.94 20.36
CA THR A 65 5.37 -2.20 21.75
C THR A 65 4.15 -2.08 22.68
N THR A 66 3.37 -1.01 22.53
CA THR A 66 2.15 -0.79 23.32
C THR A 66 1.12 -1.90 23.13
N ASN A 67 0.95 -2.40 21.91
CA ASN A 67 -0.01 -3.45 21.60
C ASN A 67 0.43 -4.83 22.15
N TYR A 68 1.73 -5.14 22.08
CA TYR A 68 2.28 -6.47 22.40
C TYR A 68 2.64 -6.64 23.88
N ASP A 69 2.81 -5.56 24.64
CA ASP A 69 3.04 -5.60 26.10
C ASP A 69 1.85 -6.22 26.88
N SER A 70 0.69 -6.37 26.24
CA SER A 70 -0.56 -6.83 26.87
C SER A 70 -0.66 -8.35 27.14
N SER A 71 0.40 -9.14 26.89
CA SER A 71 0.42 -10.62 27.04
C SER A 71 -0.65 -11.35 26.22
N PHE A 72 -1.13 -10.74 25.12
CA PHE A 72 -2.17 -11.32 24.27
C PHE A 72 -1.56 -12.24 23.20
N ASP A 73 -2.10 -13.45 23.05
CA ASP A 73 -1.74 -14.34 21.94
C ASP A 73 -2.47 -13.91 20.66
N LEU A 74 -1.75 -13.19 19.78
CA LEU A 74 -2.27 -12.77 18.47
C LEU A 74 -2.63 -13.94 17.55
N GLY A 75 -2.22 -15.16 17.88
CA GLY A 75 -2.68 -16.38 17.23
C GLY A 75 -4.16 -16.69 17.49
N THR A 76 -4.80 -16.06 18.49
CA THR A 76 -6.18 -16.36 18.89
C THR A 76 -7.16 -15.22 18.70
N VAL A 77 -6.71 -14.02 18.31
CA VAL A 77 -7.62 -12.89 18.04
C VAL A 77 -8.52 -13.17 16.84
N ASP A 78 -9.69 -12.53 16.83
CA ASP A 78 -10.47 -12.36 15.61
C ASP A 78 -9.76 -11.43 14.61
N GLU A 79 -10.31 -11.35 13.40
CA GLU A 79 -9.73 -10.59 12.29
C GLU A 79 -9.67 -9.08 12.55
N SER A 80 -10.69 -8.50 13.18
CA SER A 80 -10.73 -7.07 13.49
C SER A 80 -9.64 -6.69 14.48
N LEU A 81 -9.51 -7.46 15.57
CA LEU A 81 -8.45 -7.27 16.55
C LEU A 81 -7.06 -7.54 15.95
N PHE A 82 -6.94 -8.53 15.07
CA PHE A 82 -5.69 -8.79 14.35
C PHE A 82 -5.27 -7.59 13.49
N ILE A 83 -6.21 -7.01 12.75
CA ILE A 83 -5.99 -5.80 11.96
C ILE A 83 -5.54 -4.66 12.86
N ASP A 84 -6.21 -4.43 13.99
CA ASP A 84 -5.91 -3.32 14.88
C ASP A 84 -4.57 -3.43 15.59
N LEU A 85 -4.22 -4.63 16.07
CA LEU A 85 -3.04 -4.85 16.90
C LEU A 85 -1.78 -5.10 16.08
N ALA A 86 -1.87 -5.90 15.00
CA ALA A 86 -0.71 -6.35 14.25
C ALA A 86 -0.46 -5.53 12.97
N LEU A 87 -1.51 -5.25 12.19
CA LEU A 87 -1.37 -4.63 10.87
C LEU A 87 -1.43 -3.10 10.89
N ASN A 88 -2.41 -2.54 11.61
CA ASN A 88 -2.68 -1.10 11.66
C ASN A 88 -1.48 -0.24 12.11
N PRO A 89 -0.56 -0.69 12.99
CA PRO A 89 0.66 0.05 13.31
C PRO A 89 1.50 0.39 12.06
N PHE A 90 1.63 -0.53 11.12
CA PHE A 90 2.35 -0.32 9.86
C PHE A 90 1.55 0.58 8.91
N ILE A 91 0.27 0.27 8.75
CA ILE A 91 -0.62 0.99 7.85
C ILE A 91 -0.71 2.47 8.23
N LYS A 92 -0.96 2.79 9.51
CA LYS A 92 -1.08 4.16 9.99
C LYS A 92 0.24 4.93 9.89
N ALA A 93 1.36 4.24 10.06
CA ALA A 93 2.68 4.86 9.96
C ALA A 93 3.06 5.20 8.50
N VAL A 94 2.60 4.41 7.52
CA VAL A 94 3.09 4.49 6.14
C VAL A 94 2.09 5.07 5.15
N LEU A 95 0.84 4.61 5.15
CA LEU A 95 -0.08 4.79 4.01
C LEU A 95 -0.88 6.10 4.01
N PRO A 96 -1.34 6.65 5.14
CA PRO A 96 -1.94 7.99 5.16
C PRO A 96 -0.90 9.05 4.77
N ILE A 97 -0.88 9.44 3.49
CA ILE A 97 -0.10 10.59 3.01
C ILE A 97 -1.07 11.71 2.66
N SER A 98 -1.40 12.52 3.66
CA SER A 98 -2.12 13.79 3.45
C SER A 98 -3.38 13.60 2.57
N HIS A 99 -3.55 14.47 1.57
CA HIS A 99 -4.65 14.47 0.61
C HIS A 99 -4.49 13.47 -0.54
N LYS A 100 -3.29 12.89 -0.75
CA LYS A 100 -2.99 12.05 -1.92
C LYS A 100 -3.57 10.65 -1.80
N LEU A 101 -3.50 10.05 -0.60
CA LEU A 101 -3.99 8.69 -0.36
C LEU A 101 -4.76 8.66 0.96
N GLN A 102 -6.06 8.39 0.85
CA GLN A 102 -6.99 8.40 1.97
C GLN A 102 -7.52 7.00 2.23
N ARG A 103 -7.62 6.63 3.52
CA ARG A 103 -8.20 5.35 3.93
C ARG A 103 -9.73 5.43 3.91
N SER A 104 -10.38 4.42 3.36
CA SER A 104 -11.83 4.24 3.51
C SER A 104 -12.17 3.55 4.81
N GLY A 105 -13.43 3.66 5.23
CA GLY A 105 -13.97 2.82 6.30
C GLY A 105 -13.79 1.32 6.00
N HIS A 106 -13.85 0.52 7.06
CA HIS A 106 -13.82 -0.95 6.97
C HIS A 106 -15.00 -1.46 6.15
N PHE A 107 -14.78 -2.51 5.34
CA PHE A 107 -15.80 -3.20 4.55
C PHE A 107 -16.63 -2.27 3.64
N THR A 108 -16.00 -1.19 3.15
CA THR A 108 -16.66 -0.27 2.23
C THR A 108 -16.66 -0.85 0.81
N PRO A 109 -17.82 -0.90 0.12
CA PRO A 109 -17.93 -1.54 -1.19
C PRO A 109 -17.09 -0.80 -2.23
N LEU A 110 -16.52 -1.53 -3.18
CA LEU A 110 -15.90 -0.95 -4.35
C LEU A 110 -16.93 -0.19 -5.16
N GLU A 111 -16.55 0.98 -5.67
CA GLU A 111 -17.46 1.72 -6.53
C GLU A 111 -17.53 1.02 -7.89
N GLY A 112 -18.74 0.68 -8.29
CA GLY A 112 -19.07 -0.20 -9.42
C GLY A 112 -19.65 -1.55 -9.00
N ASP A 113 -19.41 -2.02 -7.78
CA ASP A 113 -19.88 -3.33 -7.29
C ASP A 113 -20.07 -3.35 -5.75
N SER A 114 -21.32 -3.50 -5.31
CA SER A 114 -21.66 -3.49 -3.87
C SER A 114 -21.31 -4.76 -3.12
N ASP A 115 -21.05 -5.85 -3.83
CA ASP A 115 -20.78 -7.17 -3.28
C ASP A 115 -19.28 -7.36 -3.02
N LEU A 116 -18.44 -6.60 -3.72
CA LEU A 116 -17.00 -6.56 -3.52
C LEU A 116 -16.62 -5.60 -2.40
N ARG A 117 -16.28 -6.16 -1.23
CA ARG A 117 -15.95 -5.44 -0.01
C ARG A 117 -14.59 -5.93 0.53
N PRO A 118 -13.50 -5.22 0.19
CA PRO A 118 -12.20 -5.48 0.80
C PRO A 118 -12.23 -5.10 2.28
N ASP A 119 -11.41 -5.75 3.09
CA ASP A 119 -11.31 -5.46 4.53
C ASP A 119 -10.80 -4.03 4.77
N MET A 120 -9.90 -3.57 3.90
CA MET A 120 -9.42 -2.20 3.86
C MET A 120 -9.13 -1.75 2.43
N LYS A 121 -9.43 -0.49 2.13
CA LYS A 121 -9.05 0.13 0.86
C LYS A 121 -8.62 1.57 1.01
N PHE A 122 -7.77 2.01 0.10
CA PHE A 122 -7.31 3.38 0.00
C PHE A 122 -7.70 3.97 -1.34
N TYR A 123 -8.01 5.25 -1.34
CA TYR A 123 -8.40 5.98 -2.54
C TYR A 123 -7.64 7.29 -2.67
N SER A 124 -7.61 7.80 -3.89
CA SER A 124 -7.23 9.17 -4.21
C SER A 124 -8.42 9.88 -4.84
N ALA A 125 -8.54 11.19 -4.62
CA ALA A 125 -9.48 12.03 -5.33
C ALA A 125 -8.71 12.83 -6.39
N ILE A 126 -8.99 12.56 -7.66
CA ILE A 126 -8.38 13.22 -8.81
C ILE A 126 -9.48 13.99 -9.53
N ASP A 127 -9.38 15.32 -9.54
CA ASP A 127 -10.39 16.23 -10.13
C ASP A 127 -11.84 15.96 -9.65
N GLY A 128 -11.99 15.62 -8.36
CA GLY A 128 -13.30 15.32 -7.76
C GLY A 128 -13.81 13.91 -8.03
N VAL A 129 -13.13 13.13 -8.87
CA VAL A 129 -13.43 11.70 -9.08
C VAL A 129 -12.60 10.87 -8.12
N ARG A 130 -13.26 9.92 -7.46
CA ARG A 130 -12.62 9.01 -6.51
C ARG A 130 -12.10 7.76 -7.22
N PHE A 131 -10.84 7.45 -6.98
CA PHE A 131 -10.17 6.25 -7.49
C PHE A 131 -9.69 5.41 -6.31
N ASP A 132 -10.27 4.23 -6.12
CA ASP A 132 -9.68 3.24 -5.21
C ASP A 132 -8.33 2.78 -5.83
N CYS A 133 -7.24 2.77 -5.06
CA CYS A 133 -5.86 2.60 -5.59
C CYS A 133 -5.06 1.47 -4.93
N LEU A 134 -5.47 1.06 -3.72
CA LEU A 134 -4.81 0.00 -2.95
C LEU A 134 -5.85 -0.76 -2.14
N LEU A 135 -5.79 -2.08 -2.22
CA LEU A 135 -6.67 -3.00 -1.51
C LEU A 135 -5.89 -3.86 -0.52
N LEU A 136 -6.51 -4.17 0.62
CA LEU A 136 -6.00 -5.15 1.56
C LEU A 136 -7.11 -6.13 1.92
N GLU A 137 -6.79 -7.41 1.77
CA GLU A 137 -7.57 -8.53 2.27
C GLU A 137 -6.75 -9.19 3.39
N VAL A 138 -7.38 -9.42 4.53
CA VAL A 138 -6.74 -9.84 5.78
C VAL A 138 -7.43 -11.07 6.30
N LYS A 139 -6.65 -12.07 6.65
CA LYS A 139 -7.11 -13.29 7.32
C LYS A 139 -6.29 -13.47 8.58
N CYS A 140 -6.95 -13.67 9.71
CA CYS A 140 -6.25 -13.97 10.96
C CYS A 140 -5.54 -15.34 10.88
N PRO A 141 -4.55 -15.63 11.76
CA PRO A 141 -3.73 -16.85 11.69
C PRO A 141 -4.51 -18.18 11.70
N ARG A 142 -5.75 -18.18 12.21
CA ARG A 142 -6.61 -19.38 12.29
C ARG A 142 -7.59 -19.53 11.13
N SER A 143 -7.64 -18.56 10.21
CA SER A 143 -8.54 -18.62 9.06
C SER A 143 -8.12 -19.73 8.12
N THR A 144 -9.07 -20.52 7.62
CA THR A 144 -8.82 -21.63 6.67
C THR A 144 -9.22 -21.29 5.24
N CYS A 145 -9.69 -20.06 4.98
CA CYS A 145 -10.15 -19.65 3.65
C CYS A 145 -8.97 -19.59 2.67
N LYS A 146 -9.12 -20.23 1.51
CA LYS A 146 -8.11 -20.28 0.44
C LYS A 146 -8.46 -19.38 -0.75
N ASP A 147 -9.70 -18.91 -0.82
CA ASP A 147 -10.24 -18.23 -1.99
C ASP A 147 -10.00 -16.70 -1.97
N ASP A 148 -9.37 -16.19 -0.91
CA ASP A 148 -9.14 -14.76 -0.72
C ASP A 148 -8.17 -14.16 -1.76
N LEU A 149 -7.26 -14.96 -2.31
CA LEU A 149 -6.43 -14.52 -3.44
C LEU A 149 -7.26 -14.30 -4.71
N TYR A 150 -8.23 -15.19 -4.96
CA TYR A 150 -9.15 -15.06 -6.08
C TYR A 150 -10.06 -13.84 -5.90
N LYS A 151 -10.64 -13.68 -4.70
CA LYS A 151 -11.41 -12.48 -4.32
C LYS A 151 -10.62 -11.20 -4.58
N LEU A 152 -9.40 -11.11 -4.03
CA LEU A 152 -8.52 -9.95 -4.22
C LEU A 152 -8.22 -9.70 -5.72
N SER A 153 -8.04 -10.76 -6.52
CA SER A 153 -7.79 -10.60 -7.96
C SER A 153 -8.98 -9.99 -8.70
N VAL A 154 -10.21 -10.41 -8.38
CA VAL A 154 -11.44 -9.86 -8.98
C VAL A 154 -11.61 -8.40 -8.59
N GLU A 155 -11.39 -8.07 -7.32
CA GLU A 155 -11.43 -6.70 -6.81
C GLU A 155 -10.40 -5.78 -7.49
N MET A 156 -9.15 -6.25 -7.63
CA MET A 156 -8.10 -5.51 -8.33
C MET A 156 -8.42 -5.33 -9.82
N GLN A 157 -9.03 -6.33 -10.46
CA GLN A 157 -9.45 -6.26 -11.86
C GLN A 157 -10.52 -5.18 -12.06
N LEU A 158 -11.50 -5.09 -11.16
CA LEU A 158 -12.54 -4.05 -11.20
C LEU A 158 -11.92 -2.65 -11.15
N ILE A 159 -11.00 -2.42 -10.21
CA ILE A 159 -10.30 -1.13 -10.10
C ILE A 159 -9.48 -0.84 -11.37
N LEU A 160 -8.77 -1.84 -11.89
CA LEU A 160 -7.96 -1.67 -13.08
C LEU A 160 -8.80 -1.25 -14.29
N ASN A 161 -9.98 -1.86 -14.46
CA ASN A 161 -10.93 -1.49 -15.50
C ASN A 161 -11.36 -0.03 -15.36
N ARG A 162 -11.64 0.43 -14.14
CA ARG A 162 -11.97 1.83 -13.89
C ARG A 162 -10.83 2.77 -14.24
N PHE A 163 -9.57 2.39 -14.01
CA PHE A 163 -8.43 3.20 -14.46
C PHE A 163 -8.38 3.29 -15.98
N ILE A 164 -8.66 2.19 -16.69
CA ILE A 164 -8.71 2.14 -18.16
C ILE A 164 -9.84 3.04 -18.69
N GLU A 165 -11.03 2.95 -18.10
CA GLU A 165 -12.20 3.79 -18.42
C GLU A 165 -11.90 5.28 -18.27
N HIS A 166 -11.02 5.65 -17.33
CA HIS A 166 -10.58 7.03 -17.10
C HIS A 166 -9.28 7.39 -17.83
N GLY A 167 -8.90 6.62 -18.86
CA GLY A 167 -7.85 7.02 -19.79
C GLY A 167 -6.42 6.66 -19.34
N ALA A 168 -6.24 5.79 -18.36
CA ALA A 168 -4.90 5.32 -18.01
C ALA A 168 -4.27 4.49 -19.15
N ASN A 169 -3.05 4.85 -19.56
CA ASN A 169 -2.34 4.22 -20.68
C ASN A 169 -1.50 3.00 -20.28
N SER A 170 -1.20 2.82 -19.00
CA SER A 170 -0.48 1.65 -18.47
C SER A 170 -0.87 1.44 -17.01
N PRO A 171 -2.17 1.24 -16.73
CA PRO A 171 -2.63 1.20 -15.36
C PRO A 171 -2.04 0.00 -14.63
N ALA A 172 -1.72 0.22 -13.35
CA ALA A 172 -1.45 -0.84 -12.41
C ALA A 172 -2.23 -0.61 -11.12
N VAL A 173 -2.70 -1.70 -10.52
CA VAL A 173 -3.37 -1.70 -9.21
C VAL A 173 -2.56 -2.59 -8.27
N TYR A 174 -2.54 -2.23 -7.00
CA TYR A 174 -1.84 -2.98 -5.98
C TYR A 174 -2.80 -3.55 -4.94
N GLY A 175 -2.48 -4.74 -4.46
CA GLY A 175 -3.24 -5.45 -3.44
C GLY A 175 -2.31 -6.10 -2.44
N VAL A 176 -2.72 -6.17 -1.17
CA VAL A 176 -2.01 -6.90 -0.12
C VAL A 176 -2.91 -8.00 0.40
N LEU A 177 -2.44 -9.24 0.34
CA LEU A 177 -3.05 -10.35 1.05
C LEU A 177 -2.25 -10.59 2.33
N VAL A 178 -2.91 -10.40 3.47
CA VAL A 178 -2.35 -10.70 4.79
C VAL A 178 -2.96 -12.01 5.26
N TYR A 179 -2.14 -13.05 5.40
CA TYR A 179 -2.58 -14.35 5.89
C TYR A 179 -1.81 -14.70 7.17
N GLY A 180 -2.48 -14.53 8.30
CA GLY A 180 -1.85 -14.44 9.61
C GLY A 180 -0.73 -13.39 9.58
N PHE A 181 0.48 -13.80 9.91
CA PHE A 181 1.64 -12.92 10.00
C PHE A 181 2.40 -12.75 8.66
N SER A 182 1.95 -13.38 7.58
CA SER A 182 2.59 -13.26 6.27
C SER A 182 1.83 -12.25 5.40
N CYS A 183 2.53 -11.25 4.88
CA CYS A 183 1.98 -10.28 3.93
C CYS A 183 2.54 -10.56 2.54
N SER A 184 1.67 -10.79 1.55
CA SER A 184 2.02 -10.87 0.13
C SER A 184 1.49 -9.66 -0.61
N ILE A 185 2.38 -8.91 -1.24
CA ILE A 185 2.04 -7.72 -2.04
C ILE A 185 1.98 -8.13 -3.50
N TYR A 186 0.88 -7.80 -4.16
CA TYR A 186 0.61 -8.10 -5.55
C TYR A 186 0.45 -6.82 -6.37
N LYS A 187 0.86 -6.92 -7.63
CA LYS A 187 0.60 -5.93 -8.67
C LYS A 187 -0.26 -6.59 -9.73
N MET A 188 -1.33 -5.93 -10.14
CA MET A 188 -2.11 -6.30 -11.31
C MET A 188 -1.92 -5.26 -12.42
N ASN A 189 -1.70 -5.73 -13.64
CA ASN A 189 -1.61 -4.92 -14.84
C ASN A 189 -2.31 -5.59 -16.03
N LEU A 190 -2.59 -4.81 -17.07
CA LEU A 190 -3.11 -5.29 -18.34
C LEU A 190 -1.94 -5.46 -19.33
N VAL A 191 -1.66 -6.69 -19.76
CA VAL A 191 -0.53 -6.97 -20.68
C VAL A 191 -0.95 -7.09 -22.14
N ALA A 192 -2.24 -7.38 -22.37
CA ALA A 192 -2.88 -7.42 -23.68
C ALA A 192 -4.40 -7.17 -23.49
N PRO A 193 -5.18 -6.93 -24.56
CA PRO A 193 -6.62 -6.71 -24.44
C PRO A 193 -7.31 -7.83 -23.65
N LYS A 194 -7.95 -7.46 -22.52
CA LYS A 194 -8.62 -8.38 -21.59
C LYS A 194 -7.72 -9.46 -20.95
N VAL A 195 -6.39 -9.32 -21.04
CA VAL A 195 -5.42 -10.22 -20.40
C VAL A 195 -4.81 -9.52 -19.19
N TYR A 196 -5.35 -9.85 -18.03
CA TYR A 196 -4.90 -9.35 -16.74
C TYR A 196 -3.83 -10.26 -16.18
N THR A 197 -2.74 -9.68 -15.68
CA THR A 197 -1.68 -10.44 -15.00
C THR A 197 -1.58 -9.93 -13.58
N MET A 198 -1.71 -10.84 -12.61
CA MET A 198 -1.46 -10.57 -11.19
C MET A 198 -0.15 -11.24 -10.79
N VAL A 199 0.84 -10.43 -10.42
CA VAL A 199 2.16 -10.91 -10.00
C VAL A 199 2.41 -10.56 -8.54
N LYS A 200 2.95 -11.51 -7.77
CA LYS A 200 3.46 -11.23 -6.43
C LYS A 200 4.79 -10.49 -6.56
N ILE A 201 4.86 -9.26 -6.07
CA ILE A 201 6.05 -8.42 -6.18
C ILE A 201 6.92 -8.45 -4.92
N ARG A 202 6.32 -8.72 -3.75
CA ARG A 202 7.06 -8.75 -2.48
C ARG A 202 6.34 -9.60 -1.43
N THR A 203 7.12 -10.15 -0.50
CA THR A 203 6.63 -10.77 0.73
C THR A 203 7.34 -10.16 1.92
N CYS A 204 6.59 -9.88 2.98
CA CYS A 204 7.11 -9.44 4.27
C CYS A 204 6.28 -10.06 5.41
N PHE A 205 6.68 -9.81 6.67
CA PHE A 205 6.11 -10.49 7.82
C PHE A 205 5.76 -9.53 8.94
N LEU A 206 4.58 -9.69 9.54
CA LEU A 206 4.24 -9.02 10.79
C LEU A 206 4.94 -9.74 11.95
N PRO A 207 5.37 -9.03 13.01
CA PRO A 207 5.91 -9.69 14.19
C PRO A 207 4.83 -10.56 14.84
N ARG A 208 5.19 -11.75 15.35
CA ARG A 208 4.24 -12.59 16.11
C ARG A 208 4.22 -12.26 17.59
N CYS A 209 5.36 -11.78 18.09
CA CYS A 209 5.61 -11.37 19.45
C CYS A 209 6.68 -10.26 19.47
N SER A 210 7.02 -9.73 20.64
CA SER A 210 8.05 -8.68 20.78
C SER A 210 9.44 -9.16 20.38
N GLU A 211 9.75 -10.45 20.53
CA GLU A 211 11.01 -11.05 20.10
C GLU A 211 11.17 -11.02 18.56
N ASP A 212 10.08 -10.94 17.82
CA ASP A 212 10.07 -10.87 16.35
C ASP A 212 10.21 -9.43 15.81
N PHE A 213 10.41 -8.41 16.66
CA PHE A 213 10.45 -7.01 16.20
C PHE A 213 11.56 -6.70 15.19
N HIS A 214 12.54 -7.57 15.03
CA HIS A 214 13.53 -7.47 13.95
C HIS A 214 12.92 -7.46 12.53
N VAL A 215 11.72 -8.05 12.33
CA VAL A 215 11.04 -8.04 11.02
C VAL A 215 10.42 -6.68 10.66
N VAL A 216 10.25 -5.79 11.65
CA VAL A 216 9.54 -4.50 11.51
C VAL A 216 10.19 -3.62 10.44
N ILE A 217 11.52 -3.58 10.38
CA ILE A 217 12.27 -2.78 9.39
C ILE A 217 11.93 -3.23 7.96
N ASN A 218 12.02 -4.54 7.69
CA ASN A 218 11.73 -5.06 6.36
C ASN A 218 10.26 -4.86 5.98
N THR A 219 9.35 -5.02 6.94
CA THR A 219 7.91 -4.83 6.69
C THR A 219 7.59 -3.36 6.40
N LEU A 220 8.12 -2.42 7.17
CA LEU A 220 7.96 -0.99 6.88
C LEU A 220 8.57 -0.60 5.54
N SER A 221 9.77 -1.07 5.22
CA SER A 221 10.39 -0.89 3.90
C SER A 221 9.47 -1.38 2.78
N SER A 222 8.81 -2.53 2.98
CA SER A 222 7.89 -3.10 2.00
C SER A 222 6.65 -2.24 1.81
N PHE A 223 6.06 -1.74 2.90
CA PHE A 223 4.90 -0.84 2.84
C PHE A 223 5.26 0.54 2.28
N LEU A 224 6.45 1.07 2.59
CA LEU A 224 6.93 2.36 2.05
C LEU A 224 7.11 2.28 0.54
N GLN A 225 7.73 1.20 0.05
CA GLN A 225 7.85 0.98 -1.37
C GLN A 225 6.49 0.81 -2.05
N LEU A 226 5.57 0.06 -1.43
CA LEU A 226 4.20 -0.10 -1.93
C LEU A 226 3.49 1.26 -2.03
N ARG A 227 3.61 2.08 -0.99
CA ARG A 227 3.06 3.44 -0.96
C ARG A 227 3.59 4.28 -2.12
N ASP A 228 4.90 4.27 -2.35
CA ASP A 228 5.52 5.06 -3.42
C ASP A 228 5.03 4.60 -4.80
N LEU A 229 4.94 3.27 -5.02
CA LEU A 229 4.39 2.67 -6.24
C LEU A 229 2.91 3.06 -6.46
N VAL A 230 2.09 3.09 -5.41
CA VAL A 230 0.68 3.51 -5.49
C VAL A 230 0.59 5.00 -5.83
N CYS A 231 1.41 5.85 -5.19
CA CYS A 231 1.44 7.28 -5.46
C CYS A 231 1.91 7.59 -6.89
N GLU A 232 2.89 6.85 -7.41
CA GLU A 232 3.33 6.97 -8.81
C GLU A 232 2.16 6.68 -9.77
N GLN A 233 1.38 5.63 -9.54
CA GLN A 233 0.22 5.31 -10.37
C GLN A 233 -0.86 6.39 -10.30
N ILE A 234 -1.15 6.92 -9.10
CA ILE A 234 -2.09 8.04 -8.92
C ILE A 234 -1.64 9.26 -9.74
N GLN A 235 -0.35 9.59 -9.70
CA GLN A 235 0.20 10.70 -10.46
C GLN A 235 0.08 10.47 -11.97
N LEU A 236 0.42 9.26 -12.46
CA LEU A 236 0.28 8.91 -13.86
C LEU A 236 -1.17 9.02 -14.35
N ILE A 237 -2.15 8.65 -13.53
CA ILE A 237 -3.57 8.82 -13.85
C ILE A 237 -3.92 10.31 -13.94
N ALA A 238 -3.50 11.11 -12.97
CA ALA A 238 -3.76 12.55 -12.93
C ALA A 238 -3.16 13.29 -14.15
N GLU A 239 -1.98 12.87 -14.62
CA GLU A 239 -1.29 13.47 -15.77
C GLU A 239 -1.91 13.08 -17.13
N ASN A 240 -2.52 11.89 -17.23
CA ASN A 240 -3.04 11.38 -18.51
C ASN A 240 -4.51 11.71 -18.78
N LYS A 241 -5.18 12.44 -17.87
CA LYS A 241 -6.63 12.73 -17.91
C LYS A 241 -7.20 13.33 -19.20
N HIS A 242 -6.38 13.98 -20.02
CA HIS A 242 -6.81 14.61 -21.28
C HIS A 242 -6.50 13.79 -22.53
N LYS A 243 -5.84 12.64 -22.37
CA LYS A 243 -5.49 11.77 -23.49
C LYS A 243 -6.52 10.66 -23.56
N ILE A 244 -7.20 10.54 -24.70
CA ILE A 244 -7.99 9.34 -24.99
C ILE A 244 -7.01 8.17 -24.95
N SER A 245 -7.22 7.25 -24.01
CA SER A 245 -6.33 6.09 -23.90
C SER A 245 -6.44 5.24 -25.15
N ASN A 246 -5.28 4.94 -25.76
CA ASN A 246 -5.22 3.98 -26.87
C ASN A 246 -5.75 2.61 -26.44
N ILE A 247 -5.69 2.29 -25.13
CA ILE A 247 -6.21 1.04 -24.56
C ILE A 247 -7.74 0.98 -24.68
N LEU A 248 -8.47 2.09 -24.57
CA LEU A 248 -9.93 2.07 -24.74
C LEU A 248 -10.33 1.63 -26.15
N GLY A 249 -9.61 2.12 -27.16
CA GLY A 249 -9.77 1.62 -28.52
C GLY A 249 -9.53 0.11 -28.62
N TRP A 250 -8.48 -0.38 -27.95
CA TRP A 250 -8.12 -1.81 -27.96
C TRP A 250 -9.12 -2.70 -27.22
N VAL A 251 -9.67 -2.24 -26.10
CA VAL A 251 -10.63 -3.00 -25.28
C VAL A 251 -11.99 -3.07 -25.99
N CYS A 252 -12.43 -1.96 -26.59
CA CYS A 252 -13.72 -1.88 -27.27
C CYS A 252 -13.68 -2.53 -28.68
N ASN A 253 -12.58 -2.38 -29.41
CA ASN A 253 -12.41 -2.87 -30.77
C ASN A 253 -11.05 -3.55 -30.95
N PRO A 254 -10.91 -4.83 -30.55
CA PRO A 254 -9.69 -5.58 -30.77
C PRO A 254 -9.55 -5.93 -32.27
N THR A 255 -9.13 -4.96 -33.07
CA THR A 255 -8.70 -5.23 -34.45
C THR A 255 -7.37 -5.96 -34.38
N MET A 256 -7.37 -7.25 -34.69
CA MET A 256 -6.14 -7.98 -34.95
C MET A 256 -5.55 -7.45 -36.24
N ASP A 257 -4.61 -6.50 -36.16
CA ASP A 257 -3.72 -6.19 -37.26
C ASP A 257 -2.80 -7.42 -37.45
N ILE A 258 -3.30 -8.41 -38.18
CA ILE A 258 -2.51 -9.52 -38.68
C ILE A 258 -1.66 -8.94 -39.81
N LYS A 259 -0.49 -8.39 -39.45
CA LYS A 259 0.57 -8.15 -40.43
C LYS A 259 1.06 -9.51 -40.90
N GLN A 260 0.65 -9.89 -42.12
CA GLN A 260 1.19 -11.04 -42.87
C GLN A 260 2.64 -10.79 -43.27
#